data_AF-A0A704F6B7-F1
#
_entry.id   AF-A0A704F6B7-F1
#
_cell.length_a   1.000
_cell.length_b   1.000
_cell.length_c   1.000
_cell.angle_alpha   90.00
_cell.angle_beta   90.00
_cell.angle_gamma   90.00
#
_symmetry.space_group_name_H-M   'P 1'
#
loop_
_entity.id
_entity.type
_entity.pdbx_description
1 polymer ?
#
loop_
_entity_poly.entity_id
_entity_poly.type
_entity_poly.pdbx_seq_one_letter_code
_entity_poly.pdbx_strand_id
1 'polypeptide(L)'
;TFDACIRFLGEDPWLRLRELKKAMPKTPLQMLLRGQNLLGYRHYADDVVERFVERAVKNGMDVFRVFDAMNDPRNMKAALQAVRSHGAHAQGTLSYTTSPAHTLQTWLDLTEQLLETGVDSIAIKDMSGILTPMAAYELVSEIKKRFDVRLHLHC
;
A
#
# COMPACT_ATOMS: atom_id res chain seq x y z
N THR A 1 9.10 -3.67 -10.16
CA THR A 1 8.86 -4.00 -11.58
C THR A 1 9.02 -2.82 -12.51
N PHE A 2 8.61 -1.61 -12.12
CA PHE A 2 8.65 -0.40 -12.96
C PHE A 2 10.04 -0.01 -13.48
N ASP A 3 11.03 0.26 -12.60
CA ASP A 3 12.40 0.60 -13.03
C ASP A 3 13.08 -0.58 -13.76
N ALA A 4 12.86 -1.81 -13.26
CA ALA A 4 13.50 -3.00 -13.82
C ALA A 4 13.09 -3.30 -15.27
N CYS A 5 11.81 -3.12 -15.64
CA CYS A 5 11.39 -3.39 -17.02
C CYS A 5 11.93 -2.36 -18.00
N ILE A 6 12.04 -1.09 -17.60
CA ILE A 6 12.66 -0.05 -18.43
C ILE A 6 14.16 -0.32 -18.55
N ARG A 7 14.84 -0.53 -17.42
CA ARG A 7 16.30 -0.59 -17.35
C ARG A 7 16.88 -1.88 -17.92
N PHE A 8 16.27 -3.02 -17.64
CA PHE A 8 16.85 -4.33 -17.96
C PHE A 8 16.12 -5.06 -19.10
N LEU A 9 14.85 -4.75 -19.34
CA LEU A 9 14.06 -5.43 -20.38
C LEU A 9 13.80 -4.54 -21.61
N GLY A 10 14.02 -3.22 -21.50
CA GLY A 10 13.67 -2.27 -22.58
C GLY A 10 12.16 -2.16 -22.82
N GLU A 11 11.34 -2.50 -21.82
CA GLU A 11 9.88 -2.56 -21.93
C GLU A 11 9.19 -1.39 -21.23
N ASP A 12 8.07 -0.92 -21.82
CA ASP A 12 7.19 0.08 -21.22
C ASP A 12 6.30 -0.55 -20.11
N PRO A 13 6.45 -0.14 -18.83
CA PRO A 13 5.60 -0.64 -17.75
C PRO A 13 4.12 -0.30 -17.93
N TRP A 14 3.81 0.80 -18.62
CA TRP A 14 2.43 1.22 -18.87
C TRP A 14 1.76 0.34 -19.90
N LEU A 15 2.49 -0.04 -20.97
CA LEU A 15 2.01 -1.03 -21.93
C LEU A 15 1.70 -2.35 -21.24
N ARG A 16 2.61 -2.84 -20.38
CA ARG A 16 2.38 -4.07 -19.61
C ARG A 16 1.08 -4.00 -18.79
N LEU A 17 0.86 -2.90 -18.07
CA LEU A 17 -0.36 -2.71 -17.28
C LEU A 17 -1.63 -2.75 -18.16
N ARG A 18 -1.63 -2.03 -19.29
CA ARG A 18 -2.78 -2.00 -20.21
C ARG A 18 -3.08 -3.36 -20.82
N GLU A 19 -2.05 -4.09 -21.27
CA GLU A 19 -2.24 -5.43 -21.85
C GLU A 19 -2.75 -6.43 -20.81
N LEU A 20 -2.24 -6.39 -19.57
CA LEU A 20 -2.77 -7.22 -18.48
C LEU A 20 -4.23 -6.86 -18.16
N LYS A 21 -4.57 -5.57 -18.08
CA LYS A 21 -5.95 -5.14 -17.80
C LYS A 21 -6.91 -5.59 -18.90
N LYS A 22 -6.48 -5.51 -20.17
CA LYS A 22 -7.25 -5.99 -21.32
C LYS A 22 -7.47 -7.50 -21.27
N ALA A 23 -6.43 -8.27 -20.92
CA ALA A 23 -6.52 -9.72 -20.80
C ALA A 23 -7.35 -10.19 -19.58
N MET A 24 -7.37 -9.40 -18.51
CA MET A 24 -8.02 -9.75 -17.23
C MET A 24 -9.03 -8.66 -16.76
N PRO A 25 -10.10 -8.39 -17.54
CA PRO A 25 -10.96 -7.22 -17.30
C PRO A 25 -11.76 -7.26 -15.99
N LYS A 26 -11.96 -8.45 -15.42
CA LYS A 26 -12.75 -8.66 -14.20
C LYS A 26 -11.90 -8.82 -12.94
N THR A 27 -10.59 -8.90 -13.08
CA THR A 27 -9.68 -9.10 -11.94
C THR A 27 -9.10 -7.75 -11.53
N PRO A 28 -9.27 -7.34 -10.27
CA PRO A 28 -8.61 -6.14 -9.78
C PRO A 28 -7.09 -6.29 -9.85
N LEU A 29 -6.42 -5.33 -10.50
CA LEU A 29 -4.97 -5.24 -10.52
C LEU A 29 -4.50 -4.43 -9.32
N GLN A 30 -3.53 -4.98 -8.59
CA GLN A 30 -2.97 -4.37 -7.39
C GLN A 30 -1.51 -3.99 -7.62
N MET A 31 -1.12 -2.81 -7.15
CA MET A 31 0.28 -2.42 -7.02
C MET A 31 0.70 -2.16 -5.58
N LEU A 32 2.00 -2.27 -5.35
CA LEU A 32 2.68 -1.77 -4.16
C LEU A 32 3.22 -0.37 -4.48
N LEU A 33 2.89 0.63 -3.66
CA LEU A 33 3.31 2.01 -3.83
C LEU A 33 4.00 2.49 -2.54
N ARG A 34 5.22 3.02 -2.64
CA ARG A 34 5.89 3.61 -1.48
C ARG A 34 5.47 5.06 -1.36
N GLY A 35 4.64 5.43 -0.37
CA GLY A 35 4.04 6.75 -0.16
C GLY A 35 4.62 7.91 -0.99
N GLN A 36 5.54 8.68 -0.40
CA GLN A 36 6.14 9.86 -1.04
C GLN A 36 7.21 9.56 -2.11
N ASN A 37 7.66 8.31 -2.23
CA ASN A 37 8.74 7.91 -3.14
C ASN A 37 8.20 7.20 -4.40
N LEU A 38 6.91 6.92 -4.45
CA LEU A 38 6.22 6.19 -5.50
C LEU A 38 6.89 4.84 -5.80
N LEU A 39 7.47 4.72 -6.99
CA LEU A 39 8.27 3.58 -7.45
C LEU A 39 9.73 3.98 -7.71
N GLY A 40 10.14 5.16 -7.23
CA GLY A 40 11.47 5.73 -7.38
C GLY A 40 12.29 5.66 -6.09
N TYR A 41 13.43 6.36 -6.13
CA TYR A 41 14.47 6.28 -5.10
C TYR A 41 14.65 7.57 -4.28
N ARG A 42 13.83 8.60 -4.53
CA ARG A 42 13.83 9.88 -3.80
C ARG A 42 12.41 10.30 -3.43
N HIS A 43 12.27 11.29 -2.56
CA HIS A 43 10.99 11.92 -2.29
C HIS A 43 10.57 12.80 -3.48
N TYR A 44 9.27 12.78 -3.77
CA TYR A 44 8.64 13.63 -4.77
C TYR A 44 7.63 14.55 -4.10
N ALA A 45 7.37 15.71 -4.70
CA ALA A 45 6.32 16.62 -4.24
C ALA A 45 4.93 16.00 -4.47
N ASP A 46 3.93 16.49 -3.72
CA ASP A 46 2.58 15.92 -3.71
C ASP A 46 1.90 15.96 -5.09
N ASP A 47 2.19 16.98 -5.90
CA ASP A 47 1.68 17.12 -7.27
C ASP A 47 2.19 15.98 -8.20
N VAL A 48 3.44 15.55 -8.02
CA VAL A 48 4.01 14.40 -8.74
C VAL A 48 3.40 13.10 -8.23
N VAL A 49 3.15 12.99 -6.93
CA VAL A 49 2.49 11.82 -6.33
C VAL A 49 1.08 11.67 -6.88
N GLU A 50 0.28 12.72 -6.84
CA GLU A 50 -1.07 12.77 -7.38
C GLU A 50 -1.08 12.43 -8.87
N ARG A 51 -0.19 13.07 -9.65
CA ARG A 51 -0.07 12.82 -11.08
C ARG A 51 0.26 11.37 -11.41
N PHE A 52 1.15 10.75 -10.64
CA PHE A 52 1.50 9.34 -10.85
C PHE A 52 0.29 8.43 -10.59
N VAL A 53 -0.43 8.67 -9.49
CA VAL A 53 -1.63 7.90 -9.14
C VAL A 53 -2.72 8.08 -10.20
N GLU A 54 -2.99 9.32 -10.64
CA GLU A 54 -3.92 9.63 -11.74
C GLU A 54 -3.63 8.76 -12.97
N ARG A 55 -2.35 8.65 -13.36
CA ARG A 55 -1.93 7.87 -14.52
C ARG A 55 -2.01 6.37 -14.28
N ALA A 56 -1.67 5.87 -13.09
CA ALA A 56 -1.84 4.48 -12.71
C ALA A 56 -3.30 4.03 -12.79
N VAL A 57 -4.22 4.81 -12.23
CA VAL A 57 -5.67 4.54 -12.31
C VAL A 57 -6.14 4.56 -13.77
N LYS A 58 -5.80 5.59 -14.54
CA LYS A 58 -6.18 5.69 -15.97
C LYS A 58 -5.68 4.54 -16.85
N ASN A 59 -4.57 3.91 -16.50
CA ASN A 59 -4.04 2.76 -17.22
C ASN A 59 -4.61 1.41 -16.73
N GLY A 60 -5.45 1.41 -15.70
CA GLY A 60 -6.17 0.21 -15.25
C GLY A 60 -5.73 -0.37 -13.90
N MET A 61 -5.00 0.39 -13.08
CA MET A 61 -4.72 -0.02 -11.70
C MET A 61 -5.95 0.19 -10.81
N ASP A 62 -6.35 -0.83 -10.05
CA ASP A 62 -7.57 -0.81 -9.24
C ASP A 62 -7.28 -0.67 -7.74
N VAL A 63 -6.19 -1.29 -7.26
CA VAL A 63 -5.84 -1.34 -5.82
C VAL A 63 -4.43 -0.84 -5.58
N PHE A 64 -4.27 0.10 -4.66
CA PHE A 64 -2.98 0.64 -4.26
C PHE A 64 -2.69 0.27 -2.82
N ARG A 65 -1.74 -0.65 -2.63
CA ARG A 65 -1.15 -0.91 -1.32
C ARG A 65 -0.07 0.12 -1.06
N VAL A 66 -0.40 1.15 -0.31
CA VAL A 66 0.50 2.25 0.03
C VAL A 66 1.21 1.93 1.35
N PHE A 67 2.54 1.96 1.34
CA PHE A 67 3.36 1.73 2.53
C PHE A 67 4.43 2.82 2.70
N ASP A 68 4.86 3.00 3.95
CA ASP A 68 6.06 3.74 4.31
C ASP A 68 7.07 2.78 4.98
N ALA A 69 8.36 3.02 4.75
CA ALA A 69 9.41 2.12 5.25
C ALA A 69 9.60 2.20 6.77
N MET A 70 9.19 3.32 7.39
CA MET A 70 9.28 3.59 8.83
C MET A 70 7.91 3.63 9.50
N ASN A 71 6.85 3.20 8.80
CA ASN A 71 5.46 3.26 9.28
C ASN A 71 4.99 4.68 9.66
N ASP A 72 5.40 5.71 8.93
CA ASP A 72 4.89 7.08 9.13
C ASP A 72 3.64 7.35 8.26
N PRO A 73 2.43 7.48 8.84
CA PRO A 73 1.21 7.78 8.08
C PRO A 73 1.26 9.10 7.33
N ARG A 74 2.07 10.06 7.77
CA ARG A 74 2.21 11.37 7.12
C ARG A 74 2.79 11.22 5.72
N ASN A 75 3.76 10.31 5.55
CA ASN A 75 4.37 9.99 4.25
C ASN A 75 3.45 9.19 3.32
N MET A 76 2.37 8.61 3.85
CA MET A 76 1.39 7.86 3.07
C MET A 76 0.17 8.71 2.68
N LYS A 77 -0.11 9.77 3.42
CA LYS A 77 -1.33 10.58 3.31
C LYS A 77 -1.59 11.10 1.89
N ALA A 78 -0.61 11.75 1.26
CA ALA A 78 -0.78 12.31 -0.09
C ALA A 78 -1.14 11.23 -1.12
N ALA A 79 -0.44 10.10 -1.08
CA ALA A 79 -0.70 8.98 -1.98
C ALA A 79 -2.07 8.33 -1.72
N LEU A 80 -2.44 8.10 -0.46
CA LEU A 80 -3.74 7.53 -0.08
C LEU A 80 -4.90 8.44 -0.51
N GLN A 81 -4.77 9.75 -0.30
CA GLN A 81 -5.77 10.72 -0.72
C GLN A 81 -5.91 10.78 -2.25
N ALA A 82 -4.79 10.77 -2.98
CA ALA A 82 -4.81 10.73 -4.45
C ALA A 82 -5.47 9.46 -5.01
N VAL A 83 -5.25 8.31 -4.36
CA VAL A 83 -5.87 7.04 -4.80
C VAL A 83 -7.39 7.13 -4.67
N ARG A 84 -7.87 7.65 -3.54
CA ARG A 84 -9.31 7.81 -3.30
C ARG A 84 -9.94 8.87 -4.19
N SER A 85 -9.28 10.02 -4.40
CA SER A 85 -9.80 11.09 -5.26
C SER A 85 -9.96 10.64 -6.71
N HIS A 86 -9.15 9.67 -7.16
CA HIS A 86 -9.26 9.05 -8.47
C HIS A 86 -10.12 7.77 -8.51
N GLY A 87 -10.79 7.41 -7.41
CA GLY A 87 -11.78 6.34 -7.37
C GLY A 87 -11.22 4.91 -7.34
N ALA A 88 -9.95 4.75 -6.97
CA ALA A 88 -9.32 3.44 -6.76
C ALA A 88 -9.31 3.04 -5.29
N HIS A 89 -9.06 1.76 -4.99
CA HIS A 89 -9.02 1.22 -3.64
C HIS A 89 -7.70 1.62 -2.95
N ALA A 90 -7.79 2.46 -1.92
CA ALA A 90 -6.67 2.86 -1.07
C ALA A 90 -6.49 1.87 0.08
N GLN A 91 -5.38 1.12 0.05
CA GLN A 91 -5.01 0.19 1.11
C GLN A 91 -3.79 0.74 1.87
N GLY A 92 -4.00 1.17 3.12
CA GLY A 92 -2.91 1.55 4.02
C GLY A 92 -2.15 0.32 4.51
N THR A 93 -0.87 0.46 4.86
CA THR A 93 -0.02 -0.69 5.19
C THR A 93 0.71 -0.50 6.52
N LEU A 94 0.67 -1.55 7.34
CA LEU A 94 1.52 -1.75 8.50
C LEU A 94 2.71 -2.60 8.06
N SER A 95 3.90 -2.00 7.90
CA SER A 95 5.15 -2.72 7.63
C SER A 95 5.62 -3.40 8.91
N TYR A 96 5.27 -4.67 9.10
CA TYR A 96 5.48 -5.39 10.35
C TYR A 96 6.96 -5.57 10.67
N THR A 97 7.30 -5.40 11.95
CA THR A 97 8.63 -5.67 12.48
C THR A 97 8.57 -5.89 14.00
N THR A 98 9.67 -6.30 14.61
CA THR A 98 9.77 -6.52 16.06
C THR A 98 10.86 -5.64 16.65
N SER A 99 10.52 -4.89 17.70
CA SER A 99 11.47 -4.15 18.54
C SER A 99 10.77 -3.78 19.86
N PRO A 100 11.48 -3.28 20.88
CA PRO A 100 10.84 -2.74 22.09
C PRO A 100 9.82 -1.62 21.81
N ALA A 101 9.92 -0.93 20.68
CA ALA A 101 8.97 0.11 20.25
C ALA A 101 7.74 -0.46 19.49
N HIS A 102 7.78 -1.71 19.03
CA HIS A 102 6.70 -2.31 18.23
C HIS A 102 5.82 -3.21 19.10
N THR A 103 5.04 -2.58 19.96
CA THR A 103 4.08 -3.28 20.83
C THR A 103 2.75 -3.49 20.11
N LEU A 104 1.89 -4.36 20.64
CA LEU A 104 0.51 -4.51 20.17
C LEU A 104 -0.22 -3.16 20.15
N GLN A 105 -0.10 -2.36 21.21
CA GLN A 105 -0.75 -1.05 21.27
C GLN A 105 -0.24 -0.11 20.18
N THR A 106 1.08 -0.10 19.92
CA THR A 106 1.67 0.69 18.83
C THR A 106 1.07 0.33 17.46
N TRP A 107 0.83 -0.95 17.19
CA TRP A 107 0.19 -1.38 15.95
C TRP A 107 -1.29 -0.97 15.87
N LEU A 108 -1.99 -0.97 17.00
CA LEU A 108 -3.39 -0.54 17.07
C LEU A 108 -3.52 0.98 16.89
N ASP A 109 -2.64 1.77 17.51
CA ASP A 109 -2.57 3.23 17.33
C ASP A 109 -2.27 3.58 15.87
N LEU A 110 -1.32 2.87 15.25
CA LEU A 110 -0.99 3.06 13.84
C LEU A 110 -2.14 2.66 12.92
N THR A 111 -2.90 1.62 13.27
CA THR A 111 -4.11 1.22 12.55
C THR A 111 -5.14 2.33 12.60
N GLU A 112 -5.40 2.91 13.77
CA GLU A 112 -6.32 4.03 13.95
C GLU A 112 -5.89 5.25 13.11
N GLN A 113 -4.61 5.65 13.19
CA GLN A 113 -4.08 6.77 12.39
C GLN A 113 -4.25 6.56 10.89
N LEU A 114 -4.07 5.32 10.39
CA LEU A 114 -4.31 5.02 8.99
C LEU A 114 -5.81 5.09 8.65
N LEU A 115 -6.69 4.62 9.52
CA LEU A 115 -8.14 4.71 9.34
C LEU A 115 -8.60 6.17 9.29
N GLU A 116 -8.01 7.06 10.08
CA GLU A 116 -8.30 8.50 10.06
C GLU A 116 -7.94 9.17 8.71
N THR A 117 -6.99 8.61 7.95
CA THR A 117 -6.73 9.07 6.57
C THR A 117 -7.81 8.65 5.57
N GLY A 118 -8.72 7.77 6.00
CA GLY A 118 -9.86 7.29 5.24
C GLY A 118 -9.55 6.14 4.29
N VAL A 119 -8.58 5.28 4.61
CA VAL A 119 -8.29 4.08 3.80
C VAL A 119 -9.50 3.16 3.66
N ASP A 120 -9.58 2.44 2.54
CA ASP A 120 -10.65 1.46 2.30
C ASP A 120 -10.31 0.08 2.89
N SER A 121 -9.03 -0.22 3.10
CA SER A 121 -8.57 -1.41 3.82
C SER A 121 -7.18 -1.23 4.42
N ILE A 122 -6.77 -2.15 5.30
CA ILE A 122 -5.43 -2.19 5.89
C ILE A 122 -4.73 -3.48 5.49
N ALA A 123 -3.45 -3.39 5.12
CA ALA A 123 -2.56 -4.51 4.93
C ALA A 123 -1.57 -4.64 6.09
N ILE A 124 -1.39 -5.85 6.61
CA ILE A 124 -0.23 -6.20 7.44
C ILE A 124 0.80 -6.78 6.49
N LYS A 125 1.93 -6.08 6.34
CA LYS A 125 3.02 -6.44 5.44
C LYS A 125 4.22 -6.91 6.24
N ASP A 126 4.37 -8.22 6.35
CA ASP A 126 5.59 -8.85 6.85
C ASP A 126 6.56 -9.06 5.68
N MET A 127 7.45 -8.10 5.44
CA MET A 127 8.42 -8.20 4.35
C MET A 127 9.58 -9.16 4.63
N SER A 128 9.78 -9.54 5.91
CA SER A 128 10.94 -10.32 6.35
C SER A 128 10.56 -11.73 6.80
N GLY A 129 9.27 -12.08 6.82
CA GLY A 129 8.80 -13.40 7.26
C GLY A 129 8.95 -13.64 8.76
N ILE A 130 8.90 -12.58 9.58
CA ILE A 130 9.13 -12.64 11.04
C ILE A 130 7.86 -12.60 11.89
N LEU A 131 6.69 -12.46 11.26
CA LEU A 131 5.40 -12.51 11.93
C LEU A 131 5.05 -13.97 12.27
N THR A 132 5.18 -14.33 13.54
CA THR A 132 4.85 -15.68 14.01
C THR A 132 3.34 -15.92 13.97
N PRO A 133 2.87 -17.19 13.89
CA PRO A 133 1.44 -17.49 13.88
C PRO A 133 0.68 -16.94 15.09
N MET A 134 1.29 -16.96 16.28
CA MET A 134 0.65 -16.43 17.50
C MET A 134 0.57 -14.91 17.49
N ALA A 135 1.64 -14.22 17.04
CA ALA A 135 1.61 -12.77 16.90
C ALA A 135 0.60 -12.33 15.82
N ALA A 136 0.50 -13.07 14.71
CA ALA A 136 -0.51 -12.82 13.68
C ALA A 136 -1.93 -12.98 14.24
N TYR A 137 -2.19 -14.06 14.99
CA TYR A 137 -3.48 -14.31 15.62
C TYR A 137 -3.88 -13.18 16.58
N GLU A 138 -2.96 -12.79 17.46
CA GLU A 138 -3.20 -11.71 18.43
C GLU A 138 -3.47 -10.38 17.72
N LEU A 139 -2.58 -9.96 16.82
CA LEU A 139 -2.68 -8.68 16.12
C LEU A 139 -3.95 -8.59 15.28
N VAL A 140 -4.26 -9.61 14.48
CA VAL A 140 -5.45 -9.62 13.63
C VAL A 140 -6.72 -9.63 14.48
N SER A 141 -6.76 -10.43 15.55
CA SER A 141 -7.92 -10.50 16.44
C SER A 141 -8.20 -9.14 17.10
N GLU A 142 -7.17 -8.48 17.62
CA GLU A 142 -7.33 -7.19 18.32
C GLU A 142 -7.71 -6.06 17.37
N ILE A 143 -7.15 -6.01 16.15
CA ILE A 143 -7.60 -5.05 15.14
C ILE A 143 -9.07 -5.28 14.79
N LYS A 144 -9.48 -6.53 14.54
CA LYS A 144 -10.88 -6.85 14.17
C LYS A 144 -11.89 -6.64 15.30
N LYS A 145 -11.46 -6.67 16.56
CA LYS A 145 -12.31 -6.31 17.71
C LYS A 145 -12.56 -4.81 17.80
N ARG A 146 -11.55 -3.98 17.50
CA ARG A 146 -11.61 -2.52 17.69
C ARG A 146 -12.10 -1.77 16.46
N PHE A 147 -11.82 -2.28 15.26
CA PHE A 147 -12.06 -1.55 14.02
C PHE A 147 -12.84 -2.39 13.00
N ASP A 148 -13.89 -1.81 12.42
CA ASP A 148 -14.58 -2.40 11.28
C ASP A 148 -13.82 -2.11 9.98
N VAL A 149 -12.74 -2.84 9.78
CA VAL A 149 -11.87 -2.71 8.61
C VAL A 149 -11.64 -4.06 7.94
N ARG A 150 -11.51 -4.03 6.61
CA ARG A 150 -11.00 -5.18 5.85
C ARG A 150 -9.49 -5.29 6.06
N LEU A 151 -9.03 -6.46 6.51
CA LEU A 151 -7.60 -6.75 6.65
C LEU A 151 -7.08 -7.63 5.53
N HIS A 152 -5.86 -7.34 5.09
CA HIS A 152 -5.11 -8.16 4.14
C HIS A 152 -3.74 -8.52 4.71
N LEU A 153 -3.48 -9.81 4.93
CA LEU A 153 -2.17 -10.28 5.38
C LEU A 153 -1.25 -10.56 4.19
N HIS A 154 0.01 -10.14 4.27
CA HIS A 154 1.07 -10.45 3.31
C HIS A 154 2.32 -10.87 4.08
N CYS A 155 2.73 -12.12 3.89
CA CYS A 155 3.91 -12.74 4.48
C CYS A 155 4.72 -13.44 3.39
#